data_AF-A0AAI8YHH4-F1
#
_entry.id   AF-A0AAI8YHH4-F1
#
_cell.length_a   1.000
_cell.length_b   1.000
_cell.length_c   1.000
_cell.angle_alpha   90.00
_cell.angle_beta   90.00
_cell.angle_gamma   90.00
#
_symmetry.space_group_name_H-M   'P 1'
#
loop_
_entity.id
_entity.type
_entity.pdbx_description
1 polymer ?
#
loop_
_entity_poly.entity_id
_entity_poly.type
_entity_poly.pdbx_seq_one_letter_code
_entity_poly.pdbx_strand_id
1 'polypeptide(L)'
;MIVSPFRPRTTLLAAGILAPLAYFLLYHLRPAWHNDGFDFHRLDYHDLADYPYPAADASTKVHLVVASTQEDDIDWVWNLRVPNMQVIRYVSDNASAHYHPPVAKGREALMYFRYISEFYDALPDISIFIHAHERPWHMDPALHQSMTFALSRLDLQQVKRRGYYNLRTNWQNACPDWINTTKTAAESVKQEEPWVKGAFQATFGDGVEVPEILAGPCCSQFAVTREAIRSRPREQYERAERWLVATGWTDYIVGRVWEHLWPYLFMGKSVDCALEYRSFCRFYGVCFEGPERLAEYNDVWDKREQWRESTEFLREVWRPARAGLARAVMAKYTLWLEDTLAAAVERGKSMSLREQAWEDTTQWIPR
;
A
#
# COMPACT_ATOMS: atom_id res chain seq x y z
N MET A 1 -61.49 27.19 42.54
CA MET A 1 -60.16 27.20 41.90
C MET A 1 -59.17 26.54 42.85
N ILE A 2 -58.84 25.27 42.61
CA ILE A 2 -57.82 24.55 43.40
C ILE A 2 -56.53 24.61 42.58
N VAL A 3 -55.62 25.50 42.97
CA VAL A 3 -54.26 25.52 42.42
C VAL A 3 -53.50 24.42 43.13
N SER A 4 -53.21 23.33 42.40
CA SER A 4 -52.37 22.24 42.87
C SER A 4 -50.98 22.77 43.23
N PRO A 5 -50.42 22.46 44.41
CA PRO A 5 -49.07 22.87 44.75
C PRO A 5 -48.09 22.09 43.88
N PHE A 6 -47.33 22.84 43.06
CA PHE A 6 -46.21 22.31 42.29
C PHE A 6 -45.26 21.58 43.24
N ARG A 7 -45.23 20.24 43.18
CA ARG A 7 -44.50 19.41 44.13
C ARG A 7 -42.99 19.60 43.90
N PRO A 8 -42.21 20.09 44.88
CA PRO A 8 -40.75 20.28 44.73
C PRO A 8 -39.96 18.99 44.44
N ARG A 9 -40.59 17.82 44.63
CA ARG A 9 -40.01 16.51 44.30
C ARG A 9 -39.84 16.29 42.79
N THR A 10 -40.73 16.80 41.94
CA THR A 10 -40.64 16.59 40.49
C THR A 10 -39.55 17.45 39.84
N THR A 11 -39.30 18.65 40.36
CA THR A 11 -38.19 19.53 39.92
C THR A 11 -36.82 19.01 40.34
N LEU A 12 -36.69 18.45 41.55
CA LEU A 12 -35.44 17.82 41.99
C LEU A 12 -35.12 16.53 41.21
N LEU A 13 -36.13 15.71 40.90
CA LEU A 13 -35.98 14.53 40.05
C LEU A 13 -35.61 14.90 38.61
N ALA A 14 -36.23 15.93 38.05
CA ALA A 14 -35.89 16.44 36.72
C ALA A 14 -34.45 17.00 36.67
N ALA A 15 -34.02 17.76 37.69
CA ALA A 15 -32.65 18.27 37.79
C ALA A 15 -31.61 17.13 37.92
N GLY A 16 -31.94 16.06 38.65
CA GLY A 16 -31.09 14.88 38.82
C GLY A 16 -30.83 14.09 37.53
N ILE A 17 -31.67 14.24 36.51
CA ILE A 17 -31.53 13.57 35.20
C ILE A 17 -31.01 14.56 34.15
N LEU A 18 -31.54 15.78 34.12
CA LEU A 18 -31.20 16.79 33.12
C LEU A 18 -29.77 17.32 33.29
N ALA A 19 -29.26 17.47 34.51
CA ALA A 19 -27.90 17.98 34.71
C ALA A 19 -26.81 16.99 34.27
N PRO A 20 -26.86 15.68 34.63
CA PRO A 20 -25.93 14.69 34.09
C PRO A 20 -26.06 14.50 32.58
N LEU A 21 -27.29 14.54 32.04
CA LEU A 21 -27.52 14.45 30.60
C LEU A 21 -26.92 15.67 29.87
N ALA A 22 -27.17 16.88 30.35
CA ALA A 22 -26.60 18.10 29.78
C ALA A 22 -25.06 18.11 29.88
N TYR A 23 -24.50 17.64 31.00
CA TYR A 23 -23.07 17.47 31.16
C TYR A 23 -22.51 16.47 30.13
N PHE A 24 -23.12 15.30 29.99
CA PHE A 24 -22.71 14.31 29.01
C PHE A 24 -22.79 14.86 27.58
N LEU A 25 -23.89 15.52 27.22
CA LEU A 25 -24.04 16.13 25.90
C LEU A 25 -22.98 17.20 25.63
N LEU A 26 -22.70 18.09 26.60
CA LEU A 26 -21.78 19.21 26.40
C LEU A 26 -20.30 18.83 26.46
N TYR A 27 -19.93 17.89 27.33
CA TYR A 27 -18.52 17.59 27.62
C TYR A 27 -18.03 16.25 27.06
N HIS A 28 -18.93 15.39 26.58
CA HIS A 28 -18.59 14.09 25.99
C HIS A 28 -19.05 14.00 24.54
N LEU A 29 -20.36 14.12 24.29
CA LEU A 29 -20.92 13.89 22.96
C LEU A 29 -20.58 15.02 21.98
N ARG A 30 -20.76 16.27 22.38
CA ARG A 30 -20.48 17.43 21.51
C ARG A 30 -19.01 17.52 21.09
N PRO A 31 -18.00 17.34 21.98
CA PRO A 31 -16.60 17.29 21.55
C PRO A 31 -16.34 16.14 20.57
N ALA A 32 -16.80 14.93 20.88
CA ALA A 32 -16.64 13.78 19.99
C ALA A 32 -17.24 14.04 18.60
N TRP A 33 -18.45 14.59 18.55
CA TRP A 33 -19.11 14.93 17.29
C TRP A 33 -18.38 16.04 16.52
N HIS A 34 -17.86 17.06 17.21
CA HIS A 34 -17.15 18.16 16.57
C HIS A 34 -15.78 17.72 16.00
N ASN A 35 -15.14 16.76 16.65
CA ASN A 35 -13.81 16.26 16.27
C ASN A 35 -13.86 15.00 15.40
N ASP A 36 -15.05 14.46 15.12
CA ASP A 36 -15.20 13.29 14.26
C ASP A 36 -14.75 13.63 12.84
N GLY A 37 -13.77 12.88 12.33
CA GLY A 37 -13.14 13.15 11.03
C GLY A 37 -12.11 14.30 11.01
N PHE A 38 -11.67 14.82 12.16
CA PHE A 38 -10.58 15.82 12.20
C PHE A 38 -9.22 15.18 11.86
N ASP A 39 -8.60 15.64 10.78
CA ASP A 39 -7.28 15.18 10.33
C ASP A 39 -6.18 16.22 10.59
N PHE A 40 -5.00 15.75 11.01
CA PHE A 40 -3.84 16.59 11.31
C PHE A 40 -2.93 16.62 10.10
N HIS A 41 -3.27 17.41 9.09
CA HIS A 41 -2.39 17.61 7.93
C HIS A 41 -2.12 19.11 7.77
N ARG A 42 -0.85 19.53 7.88
CA ARG A 42 -0.45 20.94 7.68
C ARG A 42 -0.03 21.18 6.23
N LEU A 43 0.58 20.17 5.61
CA LEU A 43 0.98 20.22 4.21
C LEU A 43 -0.07 19.52 3.35
N ASP A 44 -0.48 20.16 2.26
CA ASP A 44 -1.23 19.47 1.22
C ASP A 44 -0.27 18.44 0.58
N TYR A 45 -0.59 17.16 0.71
CA TYR A 45 0.23 16.11 0.11
C TYR A 45 0.31 16.22 -1.41
N HIS A 46 -0.64 16.90 -2.05
CA HIS A 46 -0.54 17.23 -3.47
C HIS A 46 0.68 18.10 -3.78
N ASP A 47 1.06 19.03 -2.89
CA ASP A 47 2.24 19.89 -3.09
C ASP A 47 3.54 19.10 -2.95
N LEU A 48 3.59 18.13 -2.02
CA LEU A 48 4.78 17.27 -1.85
C LEU A 48 4.86 16.15 -2.89
N ALA A 49 3.72 15.75 -3.46
CA ALA A 49 3.64 14.79 -4.54
C ALA A 49 4.18 15.34 -5.87
N ASP A 50 4.38 16.67 -5.98
CA ASP A 50 4.94 17.28 -7.16
C ASP A 50 6.40 16.89 -7.40
N TYR A 51 6.56 15.93 -8.31
CA TYR A 51 7.83 15.49 -8.81
C TYR A 51 7.99 15.93 -10.27
N PRO A 52 9.05 16.69 -10.61
CA PRO A 52 9.30 17.08 -11.98
C PRO A 52 9.76 15.85 -12.77
N TYR A 53 8.83 15.21 -13.49
CA TYR A 53 9.18 14.15 -14.42
C TYR A 53 10.17 14.68 -15.46
N PRO A 54 11.35 14.06 -15.61
CA PRO A 54 12.28 14.38 -16.69
C PRO A 54 11.60 14.33 -18.05
N ALA A 55 12.06 15.11 -19.02
CA ALA A 55 11.53 15.09 -20.39
C ALA A 55 11.53 13.67 -21.02
N ALA A 56 12.46 12.80 -20.61
CA ALA A 56 12.51 11.40 -21.03
C ALA A 56 11.30 10.56 -20.54
N ASP A 57 10.67 10.95 -19.43
CA ASP A 57 9.46 10.30 -18.93
C ASP A 57 8.22 10.75 -19.72
N ALA A 58 8.23 11.96 -20.27
CA ALA A 58 7.12 12.52 -21.03
C ALA A 58 6.80 11.79 -22.35
N SER A 59 7.65 10.87 -22.82
CA SER A 59 7.35 9.98 -23.96
C SER A 59 7.01 8.54 -23.55
N THR A 60 7.16 8.22 -22.27
CA THR A 60 6.91 6.88 -21.74
C THR A 60 5.42 6.62 -21.67
N LYS A 61 4.93 5.59 -22.37
CA LYS A 61 3.54 5.16 -22.25
C LYS A 61 3.38 4.32 -20.98
N VAL A 62 2.37 4.62 -20.18
CA VAL A 62 2.10 3.92 -18.93
C VAL A 62 0.67 3.41 -18.92
N HIS A 63 0.45 2.15 -18.55
CA HIS A 63 -0.87 1.71 -18.10
C HIS A 63 -0.87 1.57 -16.59
N LEU A 64 -1.89 2.13 -15.93
CA LEU A 64 -2.22 1.87 -14.53
C LEU A 64 -3.33 0.83 -14.49
N VAL A 65 -2.98 -0.40 -14.16
CA VAL A 65 -3.89 -1.54 -14.05
C VAL A 65 -4.41 -1.61 -12.62
N VAL A 66 -5.71 -1.39 -12.46
CA VAL A 66 -6.37 -1.31 -11.15
C VAL A 66 -7.25 -2.53 -10.96
N ALA A 67 -6.89 -3.37 -9.99
CA ALA A 67 -7.73 -4.46 -9.49
C ALA A 67 -8.77 -3.91 -8.51
N SER A 68 -10.06 -4.13 -8.80
CA SER A 68 -11.16 -3.56 -8.01
C SER A 68 -12.38 -4.46 -7.94
N THR A 69 -13.31 -4.10 -7.07
CA THR A 69 -14.72 -4.48 -7.06
C THR A 69 -15.56 -3.34 -7.64
N GLN A 70 -16.86 -3.58 -7.84
CA GLN A 70 -17.78 -2.56 -8.32
C GLN A 70 -17.97 -1.42 -7.30
N GLU A 71 -17.93 -1.74 -6.00
CA GLU A 71 -18.12 -0.77 -4.91
C GLU A 71 -16.88 0.09 -4.64
N ASP A 72 -15.70 -0.37 -5.05
CA ASP A 72 -14.47 0.37 -4.83
C ASP A 72 -14.48 1.73 -5.57
N ASP A 73 -14.20 2.78 -4.80
CA ASP A 73 -13.92 4.12 -5.30
C ASP A 73 -12.47 4.22 -5.78
N ILE A 74 -12.29 4.56 -7.05
CA ILE A 74 -10.99 4.74 -7.68
C ILE A 74 -10.80 6.16 -8.22
N ASP A 75 -11.68 7.11 -7.91
CA ASP A 75 -11.65 8.45 -8.53
C ASP A 75 -10.34 9.20 -8.26
N TRP A 76 -9.65 8.86 -7.16
CA TRP A 76 -8.34 9.39 -6.82
C TRP A 76 -7.29 9.16 -7.91
N VAL A 77 -7.40 8.11 -8.74
CA VAL A 77 -6.41 7.80 -9.80
C VAL A 77 -6.38 8.90 -10.87
N TRP A 78 -7.46 9.66 -11.03
CA TRP A 78 -7.53 10.76 -11.99
C TRP A 78 -6.76 12.00 -11.54
N ASN A 79 -6.38 12.07 -10.26
CA ASN A 79 -5.53 13.14 -9.72
C ASN A 79 -4.03 12.84 -9.86
N LEU A 80 -3.66 11.65 -10.36
CA LEU A 80 -2.28 11.24 -10.55
C LEU A 80 -1.62 12.06 -11.67
N ARG A 81 -0.38 12.50 -11.43
CA ARG A 81 0.41 13.30 -12.38
C ARG A 81 1.40 12.47 -13.19
N VAL A 82 1.11 11.18 -13.41
CA VAL A 82 1.99 10.27 -14.17
C VAL A 82 1.87 10.56 -15.68
N PRO A 83 2.97 10.82 -16.41
CA PRO A 83 2.93 11.18 -17.83
C PRO A 83 2.43 10.03 -18.71
N ASN A 84 1.60 10.36 -19.71
CA ASN A 84 0.97 9.42 -20.65
C ASN A 84 0.37 8.15 -20.01
N MET A 85 -0.20 8.32 -18.82
CA MET A 85 -0.86 7.24 -18.10
C MET A 85 -2.27 7.00 -18.65
N GLN A 86 -2.59 5.74 -18.92
CA GLN A 86 -3.94 5.26 -19.19
C GLN A 86 -4.39 4.33 -18.06
N VAL A 87 -5.60 4.56 -17.53
CA VAL A 87 -6.18 3.71 -16.49
C VAL A 87 -6.91 2.52 -17.10
N ILE A 88 -6.58 1.32 -16.63
CA ILE A 88 -7.18 0.05 -17.03
C ILE A 88 -7.78 -0.61 -15.78
N ARG A 89 -9.08 -0.41 -15.53
CA ARG A 89 -9.77 -0.94 -14.35
C ARG A 89 -10.33 -2.33 -14.65
N TYR A 90 -9.84 -3.35 -13.95
CA TYR A 90 -10.51 -4.65 -13.86
C TYR A 90 -11.46 -4.69 -12.67
N VAL A 91 -12.67 -5.20 -12.90
CA VAL A 91 -13.72 -5.35 -11.88
C VAL A 91 -14.01 -6.83 -11.66
N SER A 92 -13.70 -7.32 -10.46
CA SER A 92 -13.75 -8.75 -10.11
C SER A 92 -15.16 -9.34 -9.99
N ASP A 93 -16.12 -8.55 -9.52
CA ASP A 93 -17.48 -8.95 -9.14
C ASP A 93 -18.56 -8.44 -10.12
N ASN A 94 -18.15 -7.94 -11.29
CA ASN A 94 -19.07 -7.47 -12.33
C ASN A 94 -18.69 -8.05 -13.71
N ALA A 95 -19.38 -9.13 -14.10
CA ALA A 95 -19.17 -9.79 -15.40
C ALA A 95 -19.61 -8.96 -16.62
N SER A 96 -20.25 -7.80 -16.42
CA SER A 96 -20.61 -6.85 -17.48
C SER A 96 -19.64 -5.67 -17.57
N ALA A 97 -18.65 -5.57 -16.68
CA ALA A 97 -17.60 -4.56 -16.79
C ALA A 97 -16.79 -4.77 -18.08
N HIS A 98 -16.17 -3.73 -18.62
CA HIS A 98 -15.40 -3.87 -19.87
C HIS A 98 -14.18 -4.80 -19.69
N TYR A 99 -13.46 -4.65 -18.57
CA TYR A 99 -12.38 -5.54 -18.16
C TYR A 99 -12.79 -6.26 -16.89
N HIS A 100 -12.85 -7.59 -16.95
CA HIS A 100 -13.22 -8.44 -15.84
C HIS A 100 -12.51 -9.80 -15.97
N PRO A 101 -12.23 -10.49 -14.85
CA PRO A 101 -11.73 -11.86 -14.92
C PRO A 101 -12.85 -12.83 -15.32
N PRO A 102 -12.53 -14.06 -15.77
CA PRO A 102 -13.53 -15.08 -16.09
C PRO A 102 -14.30 -15.57 -14.85
N VAL A 103 -13.68 -15.47 -13.66
CA VAL A 103 -14.27 -15.80 -12.35
C VAL A 103 -13.72 -14.85 -11.29
N ALA A 104 -14.49 -14.56 -10.26
CA ALA A 104 -14.05 -13.77 -9.10
C ALA A 104 -13.16 -14.64 -8.19
N LYS A 105 -11.88 -14.79 -8.54
CA LYS A 105 -10.95 -15.70 -7.85
C LYS A 105 -9.52 -15.19 -7.82
N GLY A 106 -8.77 -15.56 -6.79
CA GLY A 106 -7.33 -15.28 -6.70
C GLY A 106 -6.99 -13.80 -6.48
N ARG A 107 -7.96 -13.02 -5.98
CA ARG A 107 -7.85 -11.58 -5.72
C ARG A 107 -7.33 -10.83 -6.96
N GLU A 108 -6.35 -9.95 -6.79
CA GLU A 108 -5.77 -9.15 -7.86
C GLU A 108 -4.97 -9.97 -8.88
N ALA A 109 -4.42 -11.12 -8.48
CA ALA A 109 -3.52 -11.90 -9.33
C ALA A 109 -4.19 -12.33 -10.65
N LEU A 110 -5.42 -12.84 -10.60
CA LEU A 110 -6.13 -13.28 -11.81
C LEU A 110 -6.40 -12.13 -12.77
N MET A 111 -6.78 -10.95 -12.26
CA MET A 111 -6.98 -9.75 -13.07
C MET A 111 -5.68 -9.28 -13.71
N TYR A 112 -4.56 -9.34 -12.99
CA TYR A 112 -3.25 -8.98 -13.53
C TYR A 112 -2.79 -9.94 -14.64
N PHE A 113 -2.94 -11.25 -14.45
CA PHE A 113 -2.66 -12.23 -15.51
C PHE A 113 -3.54 -12.00 -16.73
N ARG A 114 -4.83 -11.74 -16.50
CA ARG A 114 -5.77 -11.45 -17.57
C ARG A 114 -5.33 -10.25 -18.40
N TYR A 115 -4.97 -9.15 -17.75
CA TYR A 115 -4.38 -7.98 -18.40
C TYR A 115 -3.15 -8.33 -19.21
N ILE A 116 -2.18 -9.04 -18.62
CA ILE A 116 -0.93 -9.37 -19.32
C ILE A 116 -1.21 -10.20 -20.56
N SER A 117 -2.08 -11.21 -20.46
CA SER A 117 -2.48 -12.06 -21.58
C SER A 117 -3.18 -11.26 -22.69
N GLU A 118 -4.14 -10.40 -22.34
CA GLU A 118 -4.92 -9.62 -23.31
C GLU A 118 -4.09 -8.53 -24.01
N PHE A 119 -3.19 -7.87 -23.27
CA PHE A 119 -2.40 -6.75 -23.78
C PHE A 119 -1.01 -7.14 -24.27
N TYR A 120 -0.62 -8.42 -24.23
CA TYR A 120 0.75 -8.88 -24.46
C TYR A 120 1.44 -8.27 -25.71
N ASP A 121 0.72 -8.15 -26.83
CA ASP A 121 1.24 -7.57 -28.08
C ASP A 121 1.19 -6.03 -28.12
N ALA A 122 0.33 -5.44 -27.29
CA ALA A 122 0.04 -4.00 -27.21
C ALA A 122 0.49 -3.34 -25.89
N LEU A 123 1.38 -4.00 -25.13
CA LEU A 123 1.85 -3.52 -23.83
C LEU A 123 2.43 -2.08 -23.91
N PRO A 124 2.15 -1.22 -22.92
CA PRO A 124 2.79 0.08 -22.77
C PRO A 124 4.27 -0.10 -22.40
N ASP A 125 5.06 0.97 -22.29
CA ASP A 125 6.46 0.85 -21.89
C ASP A 125 6.57 0.34 -20.45
N ILE A 126 5.65 0.79 -19.59
CA ILE A 126 5.51 0.36 -18.19
C ILE A 126 4.05 0.05 -17.90
N SER A 127 3.80 -1.10 -17.29
CA SER A 127 2.51 -1.42 -16.65
C SER A 127 2.69 -1.34 -15.13
N ILE A 128 1.84 -0.55 -14.47
CA ILE A 128 1.80 -0.41 -13.01
C ILE A 128 0.55 -1.12 -12.52
N PHE A 129 0.71 -2.06 -11.61
CA PHE A 129 -0.37 -2.88 -11.06
C PHE A 129 -0.64 -2.47 -9.62
N ILE A 130 -1.89 -2.13 -9.33
CA ILE A 130 -2.35 -1.70 -8.00
C ILE A 130 -3.74 -2.26 -7.70
N HIS A 131 -4.10 -2.29 -6.42
CA HIS A 131 -5.51 -2.45 -6.03
C HIS A 131 -6.19 -1.09 -5.87
N ALA A 132 -7.51 -1.06 -5.68
CA ALA A 132 -8.30 0.16 -5.70
C ALA A 132 -8.00 1.23 -4.61
N HIS A 133 -7.56 0.85 -3.41
CA HIS A 133 -7.44 1.79 -2.28
C HIS A 133 -6.28 2.80 -2.44
N GLU A 134 -6.57 4.10 -2.23
CA GLU A 134 -5.57 5.19 -2.23
C GLU A 134 -4.59 5.11 -1.05
N ARG A 135 -5.07 4.74 0.14
CA ARG A 135 -4.26 4.59 1.37
C ARG A 135 -4.23 3.15 1.88
N PRO A 136 -3.53 2.23 1.21
CA PRO A 136 -3.39 0.88 1.73
C PRO A 136 -2.56 0.86 3.02
N TRP A 137 -2.97 0.01 3.96
CA TRP A 137 -2.23 -0.22 5.21
C TRP A 137 -0.78 -0.66 4.98
N HIS A 138 -0.51 -1.34 3.85
CA HIS A 138 0.80 -1.90 3.50
C HIS A 138 1.63 -0.95 2.63
N MET A 139 1.26 0.33 2.55
CA MET A 139 2.09 1.35 1.93
C MET A 139 3.07 1.95 2.93
N ASP A 140 4.25 2.36 2.46
CA ASP A 140 5.32 2.79 3.35
C ASP A 140 5.01 4.15 4.02
N PRO A 141 5.32 4.33 5.33
CA PRO A 141 5.24 5.63 6.01
C PRO A 141 6.05 6.72 5.31
N ALA A 142 7.23 6.36 4.77
CA ALA A 142 8.10 7.24 4.01
C ALA A 142 7.51 7.68 2.65
N LEU A 143 6.46 6.98 2.21
CA LEU A 143 5.62 7.36 1.07
C LEU A 143 4.24 7.84 1.54
N HIS A 144 4.18 8.32 2.79
CA HIS A 144 2.99 8.88 3.42
C HIS A 144 1.79 7.92 3.49
N GLN A 145 2.00 6.60 3.41
CA GLN A 145 0.90 5.64 3.26
C GLN A 145 -0.09 6.01 2.14
N SER A 146 0.38 6.66 1.07
CA SER A 146 -0.44 7.20 -0.02
C SER A 146 0.07 6.70 -1.37
N MET A 147 -0.82 6.05 -2.12
CA MET A 147 -0.56 5.66 -3.50
C MET A 147 -0.45 6.88 -4.42
N THR A 148 -1.22 7.94 -4.14
CA THR A 148 -1.11 9.20 -4.88
C THR A 148 0.29 9.78 -4.76
N PHE A 149 0.82 9.87 -3.53
CA PHE A 149 2.16 10.37 -3.27
C PHE A 149 3.22 9.51 -3.96
N ALA A 150 3.15 8.19 -3.82
CA ALA A 150 4.16 7.32 -4.39
C ALA A 150 4.16 7.28 -5.92
N LEU A 151 2.99 7.11 -6.54
CA LEU A 151 2.90 7.03 -8.00
C LEU A 151 3.28 8.35 -8.67
N SER A 152 2.91 9.49 -8.06
CA SER A 152 3.30 10.82 -8.57
C SER A 152 4.80 11.08 -8.47
N ARG A 153 5.53 10.36 -7.61
CA ARG A 153 6.98 10.50 -7.43
C ARG A 153 7.79 9.36 -8.04
N LEU A 154 7.14 8.31 -8.52
CA LEU A 154 7.82 7.13 -9.05
C LEU A 154 8.62 7.50 -10.31
N ASP A 155 9.94 7.32 -10.25
CA ASP A 155 10.84 7.56 -11.37
C ASP A 155 10.78 6.40 -12.36
N LEU A 156 10.14 6.68 -13.50
CA LEU A 156 9.87 5.71 -14.54
C LEU A 156 11.15 5.24 -15.24
N GLN A 157 12.20 6.07 -15.32
CA GLN A 157 13.49 5.64 -15.85
C GLN A 157 14.16 4.59 -14.95
N GLN A 158 13.99 4.67 -13.63
CA GLN A 158 14.51 3.63 -12.73
C GLN A 158 13.76 2.31 -12.89
N VAL A 159 12.44 2.39 -13.05
CA VAL A 159 11.62 1.21 -13.38
C VAL A 159 12.09 0.59 -14.69
N LYS A 160 12.30 1.40 -15.74
CA LYS A 160 12.86 0.93 -17.03
C LYS A 160 14.21 0.25 -16.88
N ARG A 161 15.12 0.84 -16.11
CA ARG A 161 16.45 0.29 -15.87
C ARG A 161 16.43 -1.01 -15.08
N ARG A 162 15.54 -1.15 -14.09
CA ARG A 162 15.45 -2.35 -13.25
C ARG A 162 14.61 -3.46 -13.89
N GLY A 163 13.65 -3.12 -14.74
CA GLY A 163 12.72 -4.05 -15.39
C GLY A 163 11.47 -4.34 -14.58
N TYR A 164 11.59 -4.44 -13.25
CA TYR A 164 10.52 -4.67 -12.28
C TYR A 164 10.82 -3.91 -10.97
N TYR A 165 9.80 -3.37 -10.32
CA TYR A 165 9.92 -2.73 -9.02
C TYR A 165 8.65 -2.92 -8.19
N ASN A 166 8.76 -3.46 -6.97
CA ASN A 166 7.67 -3.44 -6.01
C ASN A 166 7.47 -2.00 -5.51
N LEU A 167 6.22 -1.52 -5.47
CA LEU A 167 5.92 -0.17 -5.03
C LEU A 167 6.14 0.00 -3.52
N ARG A 168 6.02 -1.08 -2.74
CA ARG A 168 6.46 -1.15 -1.36
C ARG A 168 7.96 -1.38 -1.30
N THR A 169 8.61 -0.67 -0.38
CA THR A 169 10.05 -0.75 -0.13
C THR A 169 10.36 -1.41 1.21
N ASN A 170 9.46 -1.35 2.20
CA ASN A 170 9.75 -1.78 3.57
C ASN A 170 10.04 -3.29 3.72
N TRP A 171 11.09 -3.61 4.48
CA TRP A 171 11.63 -4.96 4.75
C TRP A 171 10.91 -5.72 5.86
N GLN A 172 10.15 -5.04 6.71
CA GLN A 172 9.35 -5.66 7.75
C GLN A 172 8.40 -6.67 7.11
N ASN A 173 8.47 -7.91 7.58
CA ASN A 173 7.71 -9.03 7.04
C ASN A 173 7.99 -9.32 5.55
N ALA A 174 9.25 -9.16 5.11
CA ALA A 174 9.64 -9.27 3.71
C ALA A 174 11.08 -9.78 3.49
N CYS A 175 12.06 -9.28 4.25
CA CYS A 175 13.48 -9.60 4.08
C CYS A 175 14.15 -9.95 5.41
N PRO A 176 15.22 -10.78 5.43
CA PRO A 176 15.89 -11.41 4.27
C PRO A 176 15.31 -12.76 3.84
N ASP A 177 14.47 -13.41 4.66
CA ASP A 177 14.06 -14.81 4.51
C ASP A 177 12.57 -15.02 4.83
N TRP A 178 11.70 -14.31 4.11
CA TRP A 178 10.29 -14.25 4.47
C TRP A 178 9.52 -15.56 4.25
N ILE A 179 9.62 -16.19 3.08
CA ILE A 179 8.92 -17.44 2.76
C ILE A 179 9.93 -18.56 2.57
N ASN A 180 9.82 -19.61 3.39
CA ASN A 180 10.54 -20.86 3.15
C ASN A 180 9.60 -21.88 2.46
N THR A 181 9.92 -22.23 1.22
CA THR A 181 9.12 -23.10 0.34
C THR A 181 9.20 -24.59 0.69
N THR A 182 10.09 -24.96 1.63
CA THR A 182 10.28 -26.35 2.06
C THR A 182 9.42 -26.73 3.27
N LYS A 183 8.86 -25.72 3.97
CA LYS A 183 8.06 -25.94 5.18
C LYS A 183 6.73 -26.63 4.86
N THR A 184 6.39 -27.62 5.68
CA THR A 184 5.09 -28.29 5.65
C THR A 184 4.03 -27.50 6.42
N ALA A 185 2.76 -27.90 6.27
CA ALA A 185 1.65 -27.32 7.03
C ALA A 185 1.79 -27.48 8.56
N ALA A 186 2.55 -28.47 9.02
CA ALA A 186 2.81 -28.68 10.45
C ALA A 186 3.91 -27.76 11.00
N GLU A 187 4.85 -27.33 10.15
CA GLU A 187 6.01 -26.52 10.55
C GLU A 187 5.80 -25.03 10.33
N SER A 188 4.87 -24.69 9.43
CA SER A 188 4.67 -23.32 9.01
C SER A 188 3.84 -22.50 10.01
N VAL A 189 4.31 -21.28 10.27
CA VAL A 189 3.58 -20.24 10.99
C VAL A 189 2.79 -19.36 10.02
N LYS A 190 3.22 -19.28 8.75
CA LYS A 190 2.62 -18.43 7.72
C LYS A 190 1.72 -19.27 6.82
N GLN A 191 0.45 -18.91 6.75
CA GLN A 191 -0.57 -19.74 6.13
C GLN A 191 -0.29 -20.14 4.66
N GLU A 192 0.51 -19.36 3.94
CA GLU A 192 0.86 -19.58 2.54
C GLU A 192 2.11 -20.45 2.30
N GLU A 193 3.10 -20.49 3.22
CA GLU A 193 4.38 -21.20 2.99
C GLU A 193 4.20 -22.65 2.51
N PRO A 194 3.29 -23.47 3.10
CA PRO A 194 3.11 -24.87 2.67
C PRO A 194 2.60 -25.04 1.24
N TRP A 195 2.03 -23.98 0.68
CA TRP A 195 1.36 -23.99 -0.63
C TRP A 195 2.25 -23.42 -1.74
N VAL A 196 3.28 -22.65 -1.39
CA VAL A 196 4.13 -21.93 -2.35
C VAL A 196 4.83 -22.89 -3.31
N LYS A 197 5.40 -24.01 -2.82
CA LYS A 197 6.08 -24.98 -3.68
C LYS A 197 5.17 -25.53 -4.77
N GLY A 198 3.96 -25.96 -4.40
CA GLY A 198 2.99 -26.51 -5.36
C GLY A 198 2.52 -25.48 -6.38
N ALA A 199 2.27 -24.24 -5.95
CA ALA A 199 1.90 -23.15 -6.84
C ALA A 199 3.03 -22.76 -7.80
N PHE A 200 4.27 -22.75 -7.30
CA PHE A 200 5.45 -22.45 -8.09
C PHE A 200 5.60 -23.48 -9.23
N GLN A 201 5.52 -24.77 -8.92
CA GLN A 201 5.61 -25.85 -9.92
C GLN A 201 4.44 -25.80 -10.91
N ALA A 202 3.21 -25.57 -10.43
CA ALA A 202 2.05 -25.45 -11.31
C ALA A 202 2.14 -24.24 -12.27
N THR A 203 2.80 -23.18 -11.83
CA THR A 203 2.99 -21.95 -12.59
C THR A 203 4.15 -22.06 -13.58
N PHE A 204 5.35 -22.43 -13.10
CA PHE A 204 6.58 -22.39 -13.90
C PHE A 204 6.92 -23.73 -14.57
N GLY A 205 6.29 -24.82 -14.12
CA GLY A 205 6.49 -26.19 -14.59
C GLY A 205 7.17 -27.08 -13.55
N ASP A 206 6.86 -28.37 -13.57
CA ASP A 206 7.33 -29.33 -12.55
C ASP A 206 8.85 -29.55 -12.55
N GLY A 207 9.52 -29.28 -13.68
CA GLY A 207 10.97 -29.41 -13.82
C GLY A 207 11.78 -28.20 -13.38
N VAL A 208 11.14 -27.12 -12.92
CA VAL A 208 11.84 -25.92 -12.45
C VAL A 208 12.25 -26.12 -11.00
N GLU A 209 13.52 -25.85 -10.70
CA GLU A 209 14.03 -25.84 -9.32
C GLU A 209 13.31 -24.75 -8.52
N VAL A 210 12.67 -25.16 -7.42
CA VAL A 210 11.96 -24.26 -6.52
C VAL A 210 12.98 -23.68 -5.52
N PRO A 211 13.19 -22.35 -5.50
CA PRO A 211 14.07 -21.73 -4.52
C PRO A 211 13.59 -22.01 -3.10
N GLU A 212 14.52 -22.33 -2.18
CA GLU A 212 14.17 -22.55 -0.78
C GLU A 212 13.55 -21.30 -0.15
N ILE A 213 14.11 -20.13 -0.44
CA ILE A 213 13.69 -18.86 0.13
C ILE A 213 13.14 -17.95 -0.96
N LEU A 214 11.94 -17.41 -0.72
CA LEU A 214 11.43 -16.22 -1.41
C LEU A 214 11.42 -15.05 -0.43
N ALA A 215 12.00 -13.92 -0.84
CA ALA A 215 12.06 -12.72 -0.01
C ALA A 215 12.05 -11.46 -0.86
N GLY A 216 11.47 -10.41 -0.31
CA GLY A 216 11.20 -9.15 -0.99
C GLY A 216 9.95 -8.51 -0.40
N PRO A 217 9.73 -7.20 -0.62
CA PRO A 217 8.51 -6.53 -0.17
C PRO A 217 7.27 -7.32 -0.60
N CYS A 218 6.32 -7.51 0.33
CA CYS A 218 5.09 -8.25 0.08
C CYS A 218 4.23 -7.58 -0.99
N CYS A 219 3.07 -8.21 -1.19
CA CYS A 219 1.89 -7.59 -1.75
C CYS A 219 1.98 -7.40 -3.27
N SER A 220 0.83 -7.39 -3.94
CA SER A 220 0.79 -7.38 -5.41
C SER A 220 0.62 -5.94 -5.93
N GLN A 221 1.52 -5.03 -5.55
CA GLN A 221 1.56 -3.67 -6.08
C GLN A 221 2.95 -3.36 -6.63
N PHE A 222 3.08 -3.26 -7.95
CA PHE A 222 4.40 -3.19 -8.60
C PHE A 222 4.32 -2.49 -9.96
N ALA A 223 5.46 -1.97 -10.41
CA ALA A 223 5.67 -1.48 -11.76
C ALA A 223 6.59 -2.43 -12.53
N VAL A 224 6.25 -2.73 -13.78
CA VAL A 224 7.01 -3.66 -14.61
C VAL A 224 7.05 -3.17 -16.06
N THR A 225 8.20 -3.37 -16.69
CA THR A 225 8.44 -2.98 -18.08
C THR A 225 7.81 -3.96 -19.07
N ARG A 226 7.53 -3.47 -20.29
CA ARG A 226 7.18 -4.34 -21.42
C ARG A 226 8.19 -5.45 -21.61
N GLU A 227 9.47 -5.11 -21.55
CA GLU A 227 10.57 -6.03 -21.82
C GLU A 227 10.65 -7.13 -20.76
N ALA A 228 10.43 -6.80 -19.49
CA ALA A 228 10.36 -7.79 -18.42
C ALA A 228 9.14 -8.72 -18.56
N ILE A 229 7.97 -8.20 -18.95
CA ILE A 229 6.81 -9.05 -19.28
C ILE A 229 7.12 -9.94 -20.50
N ARG A 230 7.72 -9.40 -21.56
CA ARG A 230 8.04 -10.17 -22.77
C ARG A 230 9.23 -11.12 -22.63
N SER A 231 9.95 -11.06 -21.51
CA SER A 231 11.00 -12.05 -21.19
C SER A 231 10.43 -13.46 -21.01
N ARG A 232 9.12 -13.58 -20.75
CA ARG A 232 8.38 -14.84 -20.72
C ARG A 232 7.39 -14.89 -21.88
N PRO A 233 7.21 -16.04 -22.54
CA PRO A 233 6.24 -16.17 -23.63
C PRO A 233 4.82 -16.08 -23.07
N ARG A 234 3.84 -15.70 -23.92
CA ARG A 234 2.44 -15.50 -23.50
C ARG A 234 1.87 -16.72 -22.76
N GLU A 235 2.25 -17.92 -23.18
CA GLU A 235 1.82 -19.20 -22.64
C GLU A 235 2.15 -19.36 -21.15
N GLN A 236 3.20 -18.68 -20.66
CA GLN A 236 3.56 -18.66 -19.23
C GLN A 236 2.48 -17.96 -18.40
N TYR A 237 1.92 -16.85 -18.91
CA TYR A 237 0.86 -16.08 -18.26
C TYR A 237 -0.47 -16.81 -18.34
N GLU A 238 -0.79 -17.38 -19.50
CA GLU A 238 -2.00 -18.20 -19.66
C GLU A 238 -1.98 -19.47 -18.79
N ARG A 239 -0.81 -20.08 -18.57
CA ARG A 239 -0.66 -21.21 -17.64
C ARG A 239 -0.99 -20.79 -16.21
N ALA A 240 -0.46 -19.65 -15.75
CA ALA A 240 -0.77 -19.10 -14.44
C ALA A 240 -2.28 -18.81 -14.30
N GLU A 241 -2.89 -18.16 -15.30
CA GLU A 241 -4.33 -17.89 -15.36
C GLU A 241 -5.16 -19.19 -15.27
N ARG A 242 -4.83 -20.22 -16.06
CA ARG A 242 -5.52 -21.52 -16.02
C ARG A 242 -5.40 -22.18 -14.65
N TRP A 243 -4.22 -22.14 -14.02
CA TRP A 243 -4.03 -22.69 -12.68
C TRP A 243 -4.85 -21.95 -11.63
N LEU A 244 -4.84 -20.61 -11.68
CA LEU A 244 -5.62 -19.75 -10.78
C LEU A 244 -7.12 -20.07 -10.84
N VAL A 245 -7.66 -20.26 -12.04
CA VAL A 245 -9.07 -20.62 -12.22
C VAL A 245 -9.33 -22.04 -11.72
N ALA A 246 -8.50 -23.01 -12.07
CA ALA A 246 -8.77 -24.44 -11.85
C ALA A 246 -8.50 -24.94 -10.42
N THR A 247 -7.59 -24.30 -9.66
CA THR A 247 -7.17 -24.80 -8.34
C THR A 247 -8.33 -24.93 -7.34
N GLY A 248 -8.32 -25.89 -6.42
CA GLY A 248 -9.34 -25.99 -5.35
C GLY A 248 -9.11 -25.01 -4.20
N TRP A 249 -8.05 -24.20 -4.24
CA TRP A 249 -7.61 -23.38 -3.11
C TRP A 249 -8.47 -22.12 -2.96
N THR A 250 -8.53 -21.61 -1.72
CA THR A 250 -9.27 -20.38 -1.41
C THR A 250 -8.57 -19.16 -2.01
N ASP A 251 -9.34 -18.12 -2.34
CA ASP A 251 -8.81 -16.83 -2.83
C ASP A 251 -7.75 -16.23 -1.92
N TYR A 252 -7.95 -16.42 -0.62
CA TYR A 252 -7.03 -15.97 0.41
C TYR A 252 -5.64 -16.62 0.25
N ILE A 253 -5.56 -17.94 0.09
CA ILE A 253 -4.26 -18.63 -0.07
C ILE A 253 -3.64 -18.31 -1.43
N VAL A 254 -4.45 -18.36 -2.48
CA VAL A 254 -3.97 -18.13 -3.85
C VAL A 254 -3.39 -16.72 -4.03
N GLY A 255 -4.09 -15.70 -3.53
CA GLY A 255 -3.61 -14.33 -3.57
C GLY A 255 -2.29 -14.17 -2.82
N ARG A 256 -2.22 -14.66 -1.58
CA ARG A 256 -1.00 -14.54 -0.75
C ARG A 256 0.21 -15.28 -1.31
N VAL A 257 0.01 -16.39 -2.01
CA VAL A 257 1.10 -17.06 -2.71
C VAL A 257 1.65 -16.16 -3.83
N TRP A 258 0.78 -15.54 -4.62
CA TRP A 258 1.20 -14.70 -5.74
C TRP A 258 1.95 -13.44 -5.32
N GLU A 259 1.65 -12.88 -4.15
CA GLU A 259 2.42 -11.77 -3.56
C GLU A 259 3.94 -12.04 -3.54
N HIS A 260 4.36 -13.30 -3.46
CA HIS A 260 5.78 -13.69 -3.40
C HIS A 260 6.38 -14.15 -4.73
N LEU A 261 5.57 -14.39 -5.76
CA LEU A 261 6.02 -14.98 -7.03
C LEU A 261 6.33 -13.94 -8.11
N TRP A 262 5.84 -12.70 -7.98
CA TRP A 262 6.05 -11.64 -8.96
C TRP A 262 7.54 -11.35 -9.25
N PRO A 263 8.44 -11.22 -8.25
CA PRO A 263 9.86 -10.97 -8.51
C PRO A 263 10.50 -12.10 -9.32
N TYR A 264 10.15 -13.35 -9.04
CA TYR A 264 10.66 -14.49 -9.79
C TYR A 264 10.13 -14.52 -11.24
N LEU A 265 8.84 -14.23 -11.42
CA LEU A 265 8.22 -14.20 -12.74
C LEU A 265 8.92 -13.21 -13.69
N PHE A 266 9.18 -11.98 -13.20
CA PHE A 266 9.67 -10.87 -14.03
C PHE A 266 11.20 -10.68 -14.01
N MET A 267 11.90 -11.13 -12.96
CA MET A 267 13.36 -10.96 -12.86
C MET A 267 14.13 -12.28 -12.75
N GLY A 268 13.45 -13.42 -12.54
CA GLY A 268 14.11 -14.69 -12.25
C GLY A 268 14.83 -14.71 -10.90
N LYS A 269 14.51 -13.77 -9.99
CA LYS A 269 15.11 -13.66 -8.66
C LYS A 269 14.13 -14.13 -7.59
N SER A 270 14.61 -14.95 -6.67
CA SER A 270 13.84 -15.38 -5.49
C SER A 270 13.99 -14.43 -4.31
N VAL A 271 15.08 -13.66 -4.25
CA VAL A 271 15.36 -12.69 -3.19
C VAL A 271 15.56 -11.30 -3.81
N ASP A 272 14.69 -10.36 -3.47
CA ASP A 272 14.70 -8.97 -3.93
C ASP A 272 14.71 -7.99 -2.74
N CYS A 273 15.80 -8.03 -1.96
CA CYS A 273 15.98 -7.26 -0.73
C CYS A 273 16.90 -6.05 -0.92
N ALA A 274 16.44 -5.05 -1.68
CA ALA A 274 17.17 -3.79 -1.89
C ALA A 274 17.07 -2.87 -0.66
N LEU A 275 18.14 -2.16 -0.29
CA LEU A 275 18.19 -1.27 0.88
C LEU A 275 17.06 -0.22 0.86
N GLU A 276 16.28 -0.12 1.95
CA GLU A 276 15.03 0.67 1.99
C GLU A 276 15.27 2.16 1.73
N TYR A 277 16.11 2.82 2.55
CA TYR A 277 16.37 4.26 2.45
C TYR A 277 16.95 4.68 1.09
N ARG A 278 17.72 3.80 0.45
CA ARG A 278 18.26 4.03 -0.89
C ARG A 278 17.22 3.83 -1.97
N SER A 279 16.33 2.85 -1.81
CA SER A 279 15.22 2.61 -2.73
C SER A 279 14.25 3.80 -2.73
N PHE A 280 13.91 4.35 -1.56
CA PHE A 280 13.13 5.60 -1.46
C PHE A 280 13.80 6.76 -2.19
N CYS A 281 15.11 6.95 -1.99
CA CYS A 281 15.85 8.01 -2.64
C CYS A 281 15.88 7.82 -4.18
N ARG A 282 16.16 6.60 -4.62
CA ARG A 282 16.34 6.27 -6.04
C ARG A 282 15.04 6.35 -6.83
N PHE A 283 14.02 5.63 -6.37
CA PHE A 283 12.78 5.43 -7.11
C PHE A 283 11.73 6.50 -6.83
N TYR A 284 11.78 7.19 -5.69
CA TYR A 284 10.76 8.18 -5.33
C TYR A 284 11.33 9.58 -5.07
N GLY A 285 12.65 9.76 -5.15
CA GLY A 285 13.28 11.03 -4.79
C GLY A 285 12.98 11.43 -3.34
N VAL A 286 12.87 10.47 -2.43
CA VAL A 286 12.71 10.70 -0.99
C VAL A 286 14.00 10.25 -0.31
N CYS A 287 14.95 11.17 -0.12
CA CYS A 287 16.30 10.86 0.31
C CYS A 287 16.50 11.18 1.80
N PHE A 288 16.42 10.16 2.65
CA PHE A 288 16.82 10.25 4.05
C PHE A 288 18.35 10.27 4.19
N GLU A 289 18.85 10.84 5.29
CA GLU A 289 20.29 11.01 5.57
C GLU A 289 21.01 9.69 5.93
N GLY A 290 20.28 8.58 5.98
CA GLY A 290 20.78 7.26 6.32
C GLY A 290 19.67 6.35 6.82
N PRO A 291 19.99 5.07 7.09
CA PRO A 291 19.03 4.11 7.64
C PRO A 291 18.55 4.50 9.05
N GLU A 292 19.38 5.13 9.89
CA GLU A 292 18.97 5.53 11.24
C GLU A 292 17.87 6.60 11.20
N ARG A 293 17.99 7.58 10.28
CA ARG A 293 16.97 8.62 10.14
C ARG A 293 15.63 8.07 9.63
N LEU A 294 15.67 7.11 8.70
CA LEU A 294 14.46 6.42 8.24
C LEU A 294 13.81 5.63 9.38
N ALA A 295 14.60 4.92 10.19
CA ALA A 295 14.10 4.20 11.35
C ALA A 295 13.45 5.12 12.40
N GLU A 296 14.07 6.27 12.70
CA GLU A 296 13.47 7.29 13.57
C GLU A 296 12.15 7.80 12.99
N TYR A 297 12.10 8.04 11.67
CA TYR A 297 10.88 8.47 11.00
C TYR A 297 9.74 7.46 11.14
N ASN A 298 10.03 6.19 10.91
CA ASN A 298 9.04 5.11 11.05
C ASN A 298 8.58 4.95 12.51
N ASP A 299 9.48 5.07 13.50
CA ASP A 299 9.11 4.99 14.93
C ASP A 299 8.18 6.16 15.35
N VAL A 300 8.43 7.38 14.87
CA VAL A 300 7.54 8.52 15.13
C VAL A 300 6.18 8.34 14.44
N TRP A 301 6.17 7.78 13.23
CA TRP A 301 4.93 7.42 12.54
C TRP A 301 4.10 6.42 13.36
N ASP A 302 4.71 5.31 13.76
CA ASP A 302 4.04 4.27 14.56
C ASP A 302 3.51 4.82 15.89
N LYS A 303 4.28 5.69 16.56
CA LYS A 303 3.82 6.38 17.78
C LYS A 303 2.58 7.23 17.49
N ARG A 304 2.55 7.99 16.40
CA ARG A 304 1.36 8.77 16.00
C ARG A 304 0.15 7.86 15.79
N GLU A 305 0.33 6.75 15.08
CA GLU A 305 -0.75 5.79 14.80
C GLU A 305 -1.29 5.14 16.08
N GLN A 306 -0.43 4.82 17.04
CA GLN A 306 -0.84 4.29 18.35
C GLN A 306 -1.73 5.27 19.14
N TRP A 307 -1.50 6.58 19.00
CA TRP A 307 -2.36 7.59 19.63
C TRP A 307 -3.70 7.76 18.93
N ARG A 308 -3.81 7.43 17.63
CA ARG A 308 -5.03 7.59 16.82
C ARG A 308 -6.21 6.81 17.38
N GLU A 309 -5.99 5.63 17.96
CA GLU A 309 -7.09 4.91 18.62
C GLU A 309 -7.75 5.74 19.74
N SER A 310 -6.99 6.58 20.43
CA SER A 310 -7.55 7.40 21.52
C SER A 310 -8.47 8.52 21.01
N THR A 311 -8.53 8.76 19.70
CA THR A 311 -9.39 9.77 19.05
C THR A 311 -10.58 9.15 18.33
N GLU A 312 -10.79 7.83 18.40
CA GLU A 312 -11.99 7.19 17.86
C GLU A 312 -13.25 7.71 18.56
N PHE A 313 -14.33 7.94 17.79
CA PHE A 313 -15.57 8.54 18.28
C PHE A 313 -16.05 7.97 19.62
N LEU A 314 -16.20 6.64 19.72
CA LEU A 314 -16.67 6.01 20.95
C LEU A 314 -15.69 6.19 22.12
N ARG A 315 -14.39 6.07 21.88
CA ARG A 315 -13.36 6.26 22.91
C ARG A 315 -13.32 7.71 23.38
N GLU A 316 -13.51 8.67 22.48
CA GLU A 316 -13.61 10.09 22.84
C GLU A 316 -14.87 10.40 23.65
N VAL A 317 -16.04 9.86 23.26
CA VAL A 317 -17.27 9.98 24.06
C VAL A 317 -17.02 9.51 25.50
N TRP A 318 -16.27 8.43 25.72
CA TRP A 318 -15.97 7.95 27.07
C TRP A 318 -14.80 8.68 27.75
N ARG A 319 -13.81 9.19 27.00
CA ARG A 319 -12.56 9.76 27.52
C ARG A 319 -12.14 11.04 26.77
N PRO A 320 -12.92 12.13 26.83
CA PRO A 320 -12.69 13.33 26.02
C PRO A 320 -11.36 14.03 26.33
N ALA A 321 -10.94 14.07 27.59
CA ALA A 321 -9.64 14.63 27.98
C ALA A 321 -8.46 13.85 27.41
N ARG A 322 -8.56 12.51 27.33
CA ARG A 322 -7.54 11.66 26.72
C ARG A 322 -7.47 11.87 25.21
N ALA A 323 -8.61 12.00 24.55
CA ALA A 323 -8.67 12.32 23.12
C ALA A 323 -8.04 13.69 22.83
N GLY A 324 -8.30 14.70 23.67
CA GLY A 324 -7.66 16.01 23.58
C GLY A 324 -6.12 15.95 23.72
N LEU A 325 -5.62 15.18 24.69
CA LEU A 325 -4.17 14.94 24.83
C LEU A 325 -3.59 14.21 23.61
N ALA A 326 -4.28 13.15 23.15
CA ALA A 326 -3.87 12.37 21.98
C ALA A 326 -3.74 13.26 20.75
N ARG A 327 -4.72 14.12 20.48
CA ARG A 327 -4.68 15.13 19.42
C ARG A 327 -3.48 16.06 19.52
N ALA A 328 -3.18 16.59 20.70
CA ALA A 328 -2.02 17.47 20.89
C ALA A 328 -0.68 16.75 20.63
N VAL A 329 -0.58 15.48 21.07
CA VAL A 329 0.61 14.64 20.84
C VAL A 329 0.75 14.28 19.36
N MET A 330 -0.34 13.88 18.71
CA MET A 330 -0.37 13.56 17.27
C MET A 330 -0.03 14.78 16.42
N ALA A 331 -0.50 15.97 16.78
CA ALA A 331 -0.13 17.21 16.10
C ALA A 331 1.40 17.45 16.15
N LYS A 332 2.02 17.23 17.31
CA LYS A 332 3.49 17.34 17.45
C LYS A 332 4.23 16.34 16.58
N TYR A 333 3.81 15.08 16.56
CA TYR A 333 4.42 14.06 15.70
C TYR A 333 4.22 14.36 14.22
N THR A 334 3.03 14.82 13.83
CA THR A 334 2.73 15.16 12.43
C THR A 334 3.63 16.30 11.94
N LEU A 335 3.80 17.36 12.72
CA LEU A 335 4.70 18.46 12.36
C LEU A 335 6.13 17.95 12.10
N TRP A 336 6.65 17.10 12.98
CA TRP A 336 7.99 16.55 12.81
C TRP A 336 8.09 15.61 11.59
N LEU A 337 7.07 14.78 11.34
CA LEU A 337 7.00 13.90 10.18
C LEU A 337 6.98 14.70 8.88
N GLU A 338 6.12 15.72 8.80
CA GLU A 338 5.99 16.59 7.63
C GLU A 338 7.29 17.35 7.33
N ASP A 339 7.92 17.97 8.35
CA ASP A 339 9.19 18.68 8.17
C ASP A 339 10.31 17.72 7.73
N THR A 340 10.36 16.52 8.32
CA THR A 340 11.39 15.52 7.99
C THR A 340 11.21 14.96 6.58
N LEU A 341 9.97 14.67 6.18
CA LEU A 341 9.64 14.18 4.83
C LEU A 341 9.92 15.26 3.79
N ALA A 342 9.52 16.52 4.05
CA ALA A 342 9.80 17.64 3.16
C ALA A 342 11.31 17.84 2.95
N ALA A 343 12.12 17.75 4.01
CA ALA A 343 13.57 17.80 3.89
C ALA A 343 14.14 16.62 3.06
N ALA A 344 13.57 15.41 3.19
CA ALA A 344 13.97 14.25 2.40
C ALA A 344 13.61 14.40 0.92
N VAL A 345 12.43 14.94 0.62
CA VAL A 345 11.98 15.30 -0.73
C VAL A 345 12.89 16.37 -1.35
N GLU A 346 13.26 17.40 -0.58
CA GLU A 346 14.15 18.47 -1.05
C GLU A 346 15.54 17.92 -1.42
N ARG A 347 16.13 17.07 -0.56
CA ARG A 347 17.40 16.39 -0.87
C ARG A 347 17.28 15.53 -2.13
N GLY A 348 16.14 14.90 -2.35
CA GLY A 348 15.84 14.08 -3.52
C GLY A 348 15.73 14.86 -4.84
N LYS A 349 15.75 16.19 -4.83
CA LYS A 349 15.92 16.97 -6.07
C LYS A 349 17.33 16.81 -6.67
N SER A 350 18.31 16.40 -5.87
CA SER A 350 19.67 16.14 -6.35
C SER A 350 19.75 14.84 -7.16
N MET A 351 19.95 14.96 -8.48
CA MET A 351 20.15 13.78 -9.34
C MET A 351 21.38 12.96 -8.94
N SER A 352 22.48 13.62 -8.56
CA SER A 352 23.73 12.92 -8.19
C SER A 352 23.55 12.07 -6.93
N LEU A 353 22.82 12.57 -5.92
CA LEU A 353 22.49 11.81 -4.73
C LEU A 353 21.65 10.57 -5.08
N ARG A 354 20.69 10.74 -5.99
CA ARG A 354 19.84 9.65 -6.47
C ARG A 354 20.60 8.65 -7.33
N GLU A 355 21.64 9.05 -8.04
CA GLU A 355 22.52 8.14 -8.79
C GLU A 355 23.42 7.32 -7.87
N GLN A 356 24.02 7.93 -6.84
CA GLN A 356 24.81 7.22 -5.84
C GLN A 356 23.99 6.16 -5.07
N ALA A 357 22.69 6.40 -4.89
CA ALA A 357 21.79 5.42 -4.28
C ALA A 357 21.68 4.12 -5.09
N TRP A 358 21.89 4.15 -6.42
CA TRP A 358 21.72 3.00 -7.32
C TRP A 358 22.78 1.92 -7.14
N GLU A 359 24.06 2.31 -7.11
CA GLU A 359 25.21 1.39 -7.17
C GLU A 359 25.18 0.34 -6.05
N ASP A 360 24.60 0.68 -4.90
CA ASP A 360 24.46 -0.22 -3.75
C ASP A 360 23.06 -0.84 -3.60
N THR A 361 22.03 -0.40 -4.36
CA THR A 361 20.71 -1.09 -4.35
C THR A 361 20.75 -2.46 -4.99
N THR A 362 21.76 -2.73 -5.83
CA THR A 362 21.98 -4.03 -6.48
C THR A 362 22.87 -4.97 -5.67
N GLN A 363 23.55 -4.48 -4.63
CA GLN A 363 24.34 -5.31 -3.72
C GLN A 363 23.47 -5.82 -2.58
N TRP A 364 23.02 -7.05 -2.68
CA TRP A 364 22.57 -7.79 -1.51
C TRP A 364 23.79 -8.08 -0.63
N ILE A 365 23.82 -7.50 0.57
CA ILE A 365 24.81 -7.85 1.60
C ILE A 365 24.11 -8.82 2.55
N PRO A 366 24.41 -10.13 2.49
CA PRO A 366 24.03 -11.01 3.58
C PRO A 366 24.66 -10.49 4.86
N ARG A 367 23.85 -10.25 5.90
CA ARG A 367 24.39 -10.15 7.26
C ARG A 367 24.60 -11.53 7.82
#